data_AF-A0A101TAT1-F1
#
_entry.id   AF-A0A101TAT1-F1
#
_cell.length_a   1.000
_cell.length_b   1.000
_cell.length_c   1.000
_cell.angle_alpha   90.00
_cell.angle_beta   90.00
_cell.angle_gamma   90.00
#
_symmetry.space_group_name_H-M   'P 1'
#
loop_
_entity.id
_entity.type
_entity.pdbx_description
1 polymer ?
#
loop_
_entity_poly.entity_id
_entity_poly.type
_entity_poly.pdbx_seq_one_letter_code
_entity_poly.pdbx_strand_id
1 'polypeptide(L)'
;MTRPPTAAQRRVIDAAEPVTGRLRGTEAQLAALVRRGLAFRHPRPPHDHFLTPAGHRMRETEPETANTPAPDAPKRETGAGVFAARVGGEEDTGADGPARAREVHSAWQGLLELRRMTHPDGAVDRPCGWERTHLVRAAALALEAAGHRPAGPDTDGYRVRATPQPEAVAVRGPDDATLSACAATLEKAGWQVGEHTDPRSRARYLLASPRRV
;
A
#
# COMPACT_ATOMS: atom_id res chain seq x y z
N MET A 1 -23.21 -24.15 8.94
CA MET A 1 -21.73 -24.04 8.86
C MET A 1 -21.28 -24.36 7.45
N THR A 2 -20.76 -23.39 6.71
CA THR A 2 -20.31 -23.57 5.33
C THR A 2 -18.98 -24.33 5.35
N ARG A 3 -18.89 -25.49 4.68
CA ARG A 3 -17.64 -26.28 4.58
C ARG A 3 -16.47 -25.40 4.15
N PRO A 4 -15.23 -25.63 4.61
CA PRO A 4 -14.06 -24.85 4.18
C PRO A 4 -13.85 -24.90 2.64
N PRO A 5 -13.22 -23.87 2.03
CA PRO A 5 -12.87 -23.90 0.61
C PRO A 5 -11.92 -25.07 0.30
N THR A 6 -12.09 -25.67 -0.89
CA THR A 6 -11.12 -26.66 -1.37
C THR A 6 -9.77 -25.99 -1.62
N ALA A 7 -8.67 -26.74 -1.61
CA ALA A 7 -7.34 -26.19 -1.89
C ALA A 7 -7.27 -25.48 -3.25
N ALA A 8 -7.95 -26.02 -4.27
CA ALA A 8 -8.04 -25.40 -5.60
C ALA A 8 -8.80 -24.06 -5.55
N GLN A 9 -9.91 -23.98 -4.81
CA GLN A 9 -10.64 -22.73 -4.61
C GLN A 9 -9.82 -21.71 -3.83
N ARG A 10 -9.06 -22.17 -2.82
CA ARG A 10 -8.21 -21.31 -2.03
C ARG A 10 -7.12 -20.65 -2.89
N ARG A 11 -6.45 -21.41 -3.76
CA ARG A 11 -5.48 -20.86 -4.72
C ARG A 11 -6.08 -19.78 -5.64
N VAL A 12 -7.32 -19.97 -6.11
CA VAL A 12 -8.01 -18.97 -6.95
C VAL A 12 -8.32 -17.70 -6.16
N ILE A 13 -8.71 -17.82 -4.89
CA ILE A 13 -8.94 -16.67 -3.99
C ILE A 13 -7.63 -15.93 -3.69
N ASP A 14 -6.55 -16.67 -3.41
CA ASP A 14 -5.25 -16.09 -3.06
C ASP A 14 -4.62 -15.36 -4.26
N ALA A 15 -4.83 -15.89 -5.47
CA ALA A 15 -4.39 -15.31 -6.73
C ALA A 15 -5.26 -14.15 -7.25
N ALA A 16 -6.31 -13.75 -6.53
CA ALA A 16 -7.15 -12.61 -6.92
C ALA A 16 -6.33 -11.32 -7.05
N GLU A 17 -6.70 -10.44 -7.97
CA GLU A 17 -6.05 -9.14 -8.11
C GLU A 17 -6.13 -8.38 -6.76
N PRO A 18 -5.02 -7.88 -6.21
CA PRO A 18 -4.96 -7.36 -4.84
C PRO A 18 -5.97 -6.26 -4.52
N VAL A 19 -6.17 -5.28 -5.41
CA VAL A 19 -6.96 -4.08 -5.13
C VAL A 19 -8.44 -4.30 -5.38
N THR A 20 -8.79 -4.78 -6.57
CA THR A 20 -10.16 -4.97 -7.05
C THR A 20 -10.76 -6.30 -6.63
N GLY A 21 -9.93 -7.28 -6.25
CA GLY A 21 -10.38 -8.65 -6.00
C GLY A 21 -10.80 -9.41 -7.26
N ARG A 22 -10.39 -8.96 -8.47
CA ARG A 22 -10.72 -9.64 -9.72
C ARG A 22 -10.12 -11.04 -9.76
N LEU A 23 -10.96 -12.03 -10.07
CA LEU A 23 -10.59 -13.43 -10.14
C LEU A 23 -10.25 -13.84 -11.57
N ARG A 24 -9.31 -14.77 -11.70
CA ARG A 24 -8.98 -15.48 -12.94
C ARG A 24 -9.03 -16.98 -12.68
N GLY A 25 -9.54 -17.76 -13.62
CA GLY A 25 -9.65 -19.20 -13.49
C GLY A 25 -10.63 -19.80 -14.51
N THR A 26 -10.82 -21.12 -14.43
CA THR A 26 -11.82 -21.80 -15.26
C THR A 26 -13.23 -21.40 -14.83
N GLU A 27 -14.19 -21.42 -15.77
CA GLU A 27 -15.59 -21.09 -15.49
C GLU A 27 -16.17 -21.94 -14.35
N ALA A 28 -15.82 -23.23 -14.29
CA ALA A 28 -16.24 -24.13 -13.23
C ALA A 28 -15.75 -23.70 -11.84
N GLN A 29 -14.48 -23.27 -11.72
CA GLN A 29 -13.92 -22.76 -10.47
C GLN A 29 -14.63 -21.47 -10.03
N LEU A 30 -14.83 -20.53 -10.96
CA LEU A 30 -15.48 -19.25 -10.68
C LEU A 30 -16.95 -19.44 -10.28
N ALA A 31 -17.71 -20.26 -11.03
CA ALA A 31 -19.08 -20.60 -10.69
C ALA A 31 -19.21 -21.27 -9.32
N ALA A 32 -18.24 -22.12 -8.94
CA ALA A 32 -18.22 -22.73 -7.62
C ALA A 32 -17.99 -21.72 -6.48
N LEU A 33 -17.18 -20.68 -6.70
CA LEU A 33 -16.99 -19.59 -5.74
C LEU A 33 -18.23 -18.71 -5.62
N VAL A 34 -18.91 -18.44 -6.73
CA VAL A 34 -20.18 -17.69 -6.76
C VAL A 34 -21.27 -18.43 -5.99
N ARG A 35 -21.43 -19.74 -6.23
CA ARG A 35 -22.40 -20.58 -5.47
C ARG A 35 -22.16 -20.58 -3.96
N ARG A 36 -20.92 -20.30 -3.52
CA ARG A 36 -20.54 -20.21 -2.11
C ARG A 36 -20.62 -18.78 -1.54
N GLY A 37 -21.02 -17.80 -2.34
CA GLY A 37 -21.09 -16.39 -1.94
C GLY A 37 -19.73 -15.73 -1.72
N LEU A 38 -18.63 -16.36 -2.17
CA LEU A 38 -17.27 -15.85 -2.02
C LEU A 38 -16.85 -14.97 -3.22
N ALA A 39 -17.57 -15.09 -4.33
CA ALA A 39 -17.39 -14.29 -5.52
C ALA A 39 -18.75 -13.85 -6.07
N PHE A 40 -18.75 -12.80 -6.90
CA PHE A 40 -19.89 -12.43 -7.72
C PHE A 40 -19.44 -12.18 -9.16
N ARG A 41 -20.37 -12.32 -10.10
CA ARG A 41 -20.16 -12.04 -11.52
C ARG A 41 -20.68 -10.63 -11.83
N HIS A 42 -19.85 -9.81 -12.46
CA HIS A 42 -20.24 -8.44 -12.80
C HIS A 42 -21.32 -8.43 -13.89
N PRO A 43 -22.37 -7.59 -13.76
CA PRO A 43 -23.49 -7.60 -14.69
C PRO A 43 -23.12 -7.08 -16.09
N ARG A 44 -22.09 -6.23 -16.21
CA ARG A 44 -21.63 -5.72 -17.52
C ARG A 44 -20.59 -6.64 -18.16
N PRO A 45 -20.62 -6.81 -19.50
CA PRO A 45 -19.53 -7.42 -20.25
C PRO A 45 -18.17 -6.79 -19.90
N PRO A 46 -17.07 -7.57 -19.81
CA PRO A 46 -16.95 -8.98 -20.18
C PRO A 46 -17.42 -9.98 -19.10
N HIS A 47 -18.17 -9.51 -18.09
CA HIS A 47 -18.68 -10.31 -16.99
C HIS A 47 -17.60 -10.98 -16.14
N ASP A 48 -16.59 -10.18 -15.81
CA ASP A 48 -15.54 -10.59 -14.89
C ASP A 48 -16.11 -10.99 -13.51
N HIS A 49 -15.35 -11.84 -12.82
CA HIS A 49 -15.68 -12.30 -11.49
C HIS A 49 -14.81 -11.58 -10.46
N PHE A 50 -15.40 -11.19 -9.34
CA PHE A 50 -14.74 -10.45 -8.27
C PHE A 50 -15.05 -11.08 -6.92
N LEU A 51 -14.14 -10.96 -5.97
CA LEU A 51 -14.37 -11.37 -4.59
C LEU A 51 -15.50 -10.55 -3.95
N THR A 52 -16.31 -11.21 -3.13
CA THR A 52 -17.23 -10.52 -2.21
C THR A 52 -16.48 -10.11 -0.94
N PRO A 53 -17.08 -9.29 -0.05
CA PRO A 53 -16.49 -9.03 1.27
C PRO A 53 -16.17 -10.31 2.06
N ALA A 54 -16.96 -11.38 1.90
CA ALA A 54 -16.68 -12.68 2.51
C ALA A 54 -15.48 -13.38 1.86
N GLY A 55 -15.33 -13.27 0.54
CA GLY A 55 -14.15 -13.76 -0.19
C GLY A 55 -12.86 -13.06 0.22
N HIS A 56 -12.92 -11.74 0.43
CA HIS A 56 -11.78 -10.98 0.95
C HIS A 56 -11.39 -11.41 2.37
N ARG A 57 -12.35 -11.52 3.29
CA ARG A 57 -12.07 -12.03 4.65
C ARG A 57 -11.46 -13.44 4.62
N MET A 58 -11.96 -14.30 3.74
CA MET A 58 -11.41 -15.64 3.57
C MET A 58 -9.93 -15.56 3.14
N ARG A 59 -9.60 -14.71 2.16
CA ARG A 59 -8.23 -14.51 1.67
C ARG A 59 -7.28 -14.00 2.76
N GLU A 60 -7.77 -13.09 3.59
CA GLU A 60 -7.01 -12.49 4.69
C GLU A 60 -6.80 -13.46 5.87
N THR A 61 -7.72 -14.40 6.04
CA THR A 61 -7.56 -15.46 7.04
C THR A 61 -6.57 -16.48 6.50
N GLU A 62 -5.30 -16.43 6.92
CA GLU A 62 -4.36 -17.52 6.69
C GLU A 62 -4.94 -18.82 7.29
N PRO A 63 -4.69 -20.00 6.67
CA PRO A 63 -4.95 -21.25 7.34
C PRO A 63 -4.03 -21.30 8.56
N GLU A 64 -4.61 -21.03 9.72
CA GLU A 64 -4.03 -21.23 11.03
C GLU A 64 -3.47 -22.66 11.08
N THR A 65 -2.16 -22.78 10.86
CA THR A 65 -1.45 -24.00 11.19
C THR A 65 -1.52 -24.07 12.70
N ALA A 66 -2.30 -25.01 13.21
CA ALA A 66 -2.62 -25.19 14.61
C ALA A 66 -1.42 -24.87 15.53
N ASN A 67 -1.43 -23.69 16.12
CA ASN A 67 -0.58 -23.35 17.23
C ASN A 67 -1.52 -22.88 18.34
N THR A 68 -1.71 -23.76 19.31
CA THR A 68 -2.52 -23.57 20.51
C THR A 68 -2.23 -22.21 21.15
N PRO A 69 -3.24 -21.39 21.50
CA PRO A 69 -3.00 -20.12 22.15
C PRO A 69 -2.54 -20.35 23.59
N ALA A 70 -1.34 -19.88 23.91
CA ALA A 70 -0.93 -19.62 25.30
C ALA A 70 -1.61 -18.32 25.77
N PRO A 71 -2.20 -18.27 26.97
CA PRO A 71 -2.85 -17.07 27.47
C PRO A 71 -1.82 -16.08 28.05
N ASP A 72 -2.20 -14.80 27.99
CA ASP A 72 -1.65 -13.66 28.73
C ASP A 72 -0.24 -13.16 28.37
N ALA A 73 -0.16 -12.46 27.25
CA ALA A 73 0.70 -11.28 27.14
C ALA A 73 -0.20 -10.05 26.86
N PRO A 74 -0.01 -8.92 27.57
CA PRO A 74 -0.82 -7.73 27.36
C PRO A 74 -0.60 -7.26 25.92
N LYS A 75 -1.69 -7.28 25.15
CA LYS A 75 -1.79 -6.71 23.82
C LYS A 75 -1.42 -5.24 23.93
N ARG A 76 -0.16 -4.89 23.64
CA ARG A 76 0.27 -3.50 23.52
C ARG A 76 -0.65 -2.88 22.48
N GLU A 77 -1.44 -1.92 22.92
CA GLU A 77 -2.30 -1.10 22.08
C GLU A 77 -1.41 -0.23 21.17
N THR A 78 -0.89 -0.82 20.11
CA THR A 78 -0.38 -0.10 18.96
C THR A 78 -1.59 0.42 18.17
N GLY A 79 -2.10 1.59 18.58
CA GLY A 79 -3.05 2.41 17.81
C GLY A 79 -3.97 1.65 16.86
N ALA A 80 -4.85 0.80 17.40
CA ALA A 80 -5.78 0.02 16.60
C ALA A 80 -6.78 0.94 15.90
N GLY A 81 -6.65 1.11 14.57
CA GLY A 81 -7.78 1.50 13.71
C GLY A 81 -7.55 2.57 12.64
N VAL A 82 -6.39 3.24 12.57
CA VAL A 82 -6.17 4.32 11.58
C VAL A 82 -5.02 3.96 10.64
N PHE A 83 -5.29 4.02 9.33
CA PHE A 83 -4.29 3.76 8.30
C PHE A 83 -3.07 4.66 8.46
N ALA A 84 -1.90 4.06 8.25
CA ALA A 84 -0.60 4.69 8.37
C ALA A 84 0.27 4.30 7.18
N ALA A 85 0.73 5.28 6.40
CA ALA A 85 1.78 5.03 5.41
C ALA A 85 3.09 4.66 6.12
N ARG A 86 3.71 3.56 5.67
CA ARG A 86 5.00 3.02 6.09
C ARG A 86 6.11 3.89 5.50
N VAL A 87 6.87 4.52 6.37
CA VAL A 87 7.95 5.44 6.05
C VAL A 87 9.30 4.72 5.96
N GLY A 88 9.33 3.42 6.22
CA GLY A 88 10.52 2.58 6.26
C GLY A 88 11.22 2.69 7.60
N GLY A 89 11.55 1.55 8.20
CA GLY A 89 12.18 1.44 9.52
C GLY A 89 11.24 1.17 10.68
N GLU A 90 9.99 0.83 10.41
CA GLU A 90 9.08 0.25 11.39
C GLU A 90 9.58 -1.15 11.81
N GLU A 91 9.54 -1.45 13.11
CA GLU A 91 9.94 -2.75 13.67
C GLU A 91 8.92 -3.86 13.38
N ASP A 92 7.63 -3.51 13.40
CA ASP A 92 6.54 -4.37 12.97
C ASP A 92 5.82 -3.70 11.82
N THR A 93 6.08 -4.20 10.61
CA THR A 93 5.41 -3.70 9.41
C THR A 93 4.05 -4.36 9.21
N GLY A 94 3.69 -5.42 9.96
CA GLY A 94 2.58 -6.31 9.64
C GLY A 94 2.80 -7.04 8.31
N ALA A 95 1.96 -8.03 8.01
CA ALA A 95 2.10 -8.79 6.77
C ALA A 95 1.95 -7.89 5.53
N ASP A 96 2.93 -7.98 4.62
CA ASP A 96 2.74 -7.51 3.26
C ASP A 96 1.64 -8.33 2.59
N GLY A 97 0.75 -7.67 1.84
CA GLY A 97 -0.28 -8.41 1.13
C GLY A 97 -1.46 -7.61 0.58
N PRO A 98 -2.47 -8.33 0.07
CA PRO A 98 -3.62 -7.75 -0.63
C PRO A 98 -4.51 -6.86 0.23
N ALA A 99 -4.55 -7.07 1.55
CA ALA A 99 -5.21 -6.16 2.48
C ALA A 99 -4.49 -4.81 2.49
N ARG A 100 -3.17 -4.81 2.72
CA ARG A 100 -2.34 -3.61 2.69
C ARG A 100 -2.45 -2.88 1.35
N ALA A 101 -2.39 -3.58 0.23
CA ALA A 101 -2.54 -2.98 -1.10
C ALA A 101 -3.86 -2.21 -1.25
N ARG A 102 -4.98 -2.74 -0.73
CA ARG A 102 -6.29 -2.06 -0.75
C ARG A 102 -6.33 -0.86 0.17
N GLU A 103 -5.77 -0.97 1.36
CA GLU A 103 -5.70 0.14 2.30
C GLU A 103 -4.88 1.31 1.73
N VAL A 104 -3.69 1.01 1.20
CA VAL A 104 -2.82 1.99 0.53
C VAL A 104 -3.53 2.61 -0.66
N HIS A 105 -4.18 1.80 -1.50
CA HIS A 105 -4.95 2.32 -2.63
C HIS A 105 -6.07 3.25 -2.17
N SER A 106 -6.84 2.87 -1.16
CA SER A 106 -7.95 3.66 -0.63
C SER A 106 -7.46 4.98 -0.04
N ALA A 107 -6.35 4.95 0.71
CA ALA A 107 -5.71 6.15 1.25
C ALA A 107 -5.19 7.08 0.14
N TRP A 108 -4.58 6.52 -0.91
CA TRP A 108 -4.12 7.29 -2.06
C TRP A 108 -5.29 7.92 -2.83
N GLN A 109 -6.39 7.20 -3.08
CA GLN A 109 -7.58 7.77 -3.70
C GLN A 109 -8.19 8.89 -2.84
N GLY A 110 -8.26 8.69 -1.52
CA GLY A 110 -8.71 9.73 -0.60
C GLY A 110 -7.82 10.99 -0.64
N LEU A 111 -6.50 10.80 -0.79
CA LEU A 111 -5.57 11.92 -0.95
C LEU A 111 -5.76 12.67 -2.29
N LEU A 112 -5.94 11.95 -3.39
CA LEU A 112 -6.23 12.56 -4.69
C LEU A 112 -7.56 13.32 -4.68
N GLU A 113 -8.57 12.79 -3.98
CA GLU A 113 -9.84 13.49 -3.80
C GLU A 113 -9.68 14.75 -2.94
N LEU A 114 -8.87 14.69 -1.88
CA LEU A 114 -8.53 15.87 -1.07
C LEU A 114 -7.83 16.94 -1.94
N ARG A 115 -6.89 16.54 -2.80
CA ARG A 115 -6.28 17.46 -3.78
C ARG A 115 -7.33 18.10 -4.67
N ARG A 116 -8.19 17.30 -5.30
CA ARG A 116 -9.27 17.77 -6.18
C ARG A 116 -10.20 18.76 -5.51
N MET A 117 -10.53 18.55 -4.23
CA MET A 117 -11.45 19.43 -3.47
C MET A 117 -10.79 20.71 -2.96
N THR A 118 -9.48 20.72 -2.73
CA THR A 118 -8.77 21.84 -2.10
C THR A 118 -8.07 22.75 -3.10
N HIS A 119 -7.75 22.25 -4.30
CA HIS A 119 -7.20 23.05 -5.38
C HIS A 119 -8.33 23.75 -6.16
N PRO A 120 -8.26 25.09 -6.37
CA PRO A 120 -9.32 25.83 -7.06
C PRO A 120 -9.64 25.34 -8.48
N ASP A 121 -8.65 24.79 -9.17
CA ASP A 121 -8.73 24.22 -10.52
C ASP A 121 -9.00 22.71 -10.52
N GLY A 122 -9.15 22.09 -9.36
CA GLY A 122 -9.33 20.65 -9.20
C GLY A 122 -8.10 19.82 -9.54
N ALA A 123 -6.91 20.42 -9.63
CA ALA A 123 -5.67 19.73 -9.95
C ALA A 123 -5.37 18.61 -8.94
N VAL A 124 -4.99 17.42 -9.44
CA VAL A 124 -4.65 16.25 -8.61
C VAL A 124 -3.17 15.87 -8.70
N ASP A 125 -2.43 16.51 -9.58
CA ASP A 125 -1.01 16.26 -9.85
C ASP A 125 -0.08 17.00 -8.89
N ARG A 126 -0.59 17.91 -8.05
CA ARG A 126 0.19 18.70 -7.10
C ARG A 126 -0.22 18.48 -5.63
N PRO A 127 0.74 18.40 -4.69
CA PRO A 127 0.41 18.23 -3.28
C PRO A 127 -0.41 19.41 -2.71
N CYS A 128 -1.44 19.08 -1.96
CA CYS A 128 -2.34 20.02 -1.30
C CYS A 128 -1.80 20.51 0.06
N GLY A 129 -2.54 21.41 0.73
CA GLY A 129 -2.16 21.97 2.03
C GLY A 129 -1.91 20.92 3.12
N TRP A 130 -2.72 19.86 3.17
CA TRP A 130 -2.54 18.78 4.15
C TRP A 130 -1.21 18.04 3.95
N GLU A 131 -0.81 17.80 2.70
CA GLU A 131 0.45 17.11 2.41
C GLU A 131 1.66 17.94 2.81
N ARG A 132 1.56 19.26 2.65
CA ARG A 132 2.62 20.22 3.05
C ARG A 132 2.86 20.22 4.56
N THR A 133 1.86 19.91 5.37
CA THR A 133 2.01 19.77 6.83
C THR A 133 2.35 18.34 7.27
N HIS A 134 2.30 17.35 6.36
CA HIS A 134 2.53 15.93 6.63
C HIS A 134 3.52 15.31 5.64
N LEU A 135 4.61 16.02 5.31
CA LEU A 135 5.49 15.70 4.19
C LEU A 135 5.99 14.25 4.16
N VAL A 136 6.47 13.74 5.31
CA VAL A 136 7.02 12.38 5.40
C VAL A 136 5.96 11.33 5.07
N ARG A 137 4.74 11.50 5.61
CA ARG A 137 3.62 10.58 5.38
C ARG A 137 3.10 10.68 3.95
N ALA A 138 3.02 11.88 3.40
CA ALA A 138 2.57 12.11 2.03
C ALA A 138 3.52 11.50 1.00
N ALA A 139 4.84 11.73 1.15
CA ALA A 139 5.84 11.13 0.27
C ALA A 139 5.87 9.60 0.39
N ALA A 140 5.83 9.06 1.61
CA ALA A 140 5.76 7.61 1.83
C ALA A 140 4.50 6.99 1.20
N LEU A 141 3.34 7.63 1.32
CA LEU A 141 2.09 7.15 0.72
C LEU A 141 2.17 7.12 -0.81
N ALA A 142 2.75 8.14 -1.44
CA ALA A 142 2.97 8.16 -2.89
C ALA A 142 3.89 7.01 -3.34
N LEU A 143 4.93 6.72 -2.56
CA LEU A 143 5.84 5.62 -2.83
C LEU A 143 5.15 4.24 -2.68
N GLU A 144 4.45 3.99 -1.58
CA GLU A 144 3.70 2.73 -1.39
C GLU A 144 2.62 2.54 -2.45
N ALA A 145 1.88 3.60 -2.79
CA ALA A 145 0.82 3.52 -3.79
C ALA A 145 1.34 3.17 -5.19
N ALA A 146 2.61 3.51 -5.47
CA ALA A 146 3.30 3.11 -6.69
C ALA A 146 3.96 1.72 -6.59
N GLY A 147 3.82 1.02 -5.46
CA GLY A 147 4.37 -0.31 -5.24
C GLY A 147 5.84 -0.33 -4.82
N HIS A 148 6.42 0.80 -4.43
CA HIS A 148 7.75 0.80 -3.83
C HIS A 148 7.71 0.12 -2.47
N ARG A 149 8.74 -0.67 -2.17
CA ARG A 149 8.82 -1.39 -0.91
C ARG A 149 9.48 -0.54 0.18
N PRO A 150 8.85 -0.34 1.35
CA PRO A 150 9.49 0.31 2.49
C PRO A 150 10.60 -0.58 3.07
N ALA A 151 11.66 0.03 3.60
CA ALA A 151 12.66 -0.71 4.37
C ALA A 151 12.06 -1.26 5.66
N GLY A 152 12.32 -2.52 5.98
CA GLY A 152 11.94 -3.20 7.23
C GLY A 152 13.16 -3.81 7.94
N PRO A 153 12.96 -4.59 9.02
CA PRO A 153 14.04 -5.26 9.74
C PRO A 153 14.83 -6.23 8.85
N ASP A 154 14.11 -7.01 8.03
CA ASP A 154 14.68 -8.05 7.16
C ASP A 154 14.52 -7.71 5.67
N THR A 155 14.27 -6.44 5.34
CA THR A 155 13.94 -6.07 3.97
C THR A 155 14.50 -4.71 3.61
N ASP A 156 15.30 -4.70 2.54
CA ASP A 156 15.79 -3.46 1.95
C ASP A 156 14.69 -2.76 1.16
N GLY A 157 14.70 -1.43 1.22
CA GLY A 157 13.67 -0.61 0.61
C GLY A 157 13.87 0.87 0.85
N TYR A 158 12.87 1.67 0.49
CA TYR A 158 12.96 3.11 0.72
C TYR A 158 12.81 3.45 2.21
N ARG A 159 13.41 4.57 2.61
CA ARG A 159 13.21 5.18 3.92
C ARG A 159 13.00 6.68 3.76
N VAL A 160 11.84 7.18 4.18
CA VAL A 160 11.49 8.60 4.16
C VAL A 160 11.72 9.19 5.55
N ARG A 161 12.45 10.29 5.65
CA ARG A 161 12.71 11.00 6.91
C ARG A 161 12.55 12.51 6.74
N ALA A 162 12.19 13.16 7.83
CA ALA A 162 12.24 14.62 7.90
C ALA A 162 13.69 15.09 7.73
N THR A 163 13.86 16.31 7.24
CA THR A 163 15.15 16.96 7.13
C THR A 163 15.15 18.27 7.91
N PRO A 164 16.33 18.85 8.21
CA PRO A 164 16.41 20.20 8.75
C PRO A 164 15.83 21.27 7.81
N GLN A 165 15.65 20.97 6.53
CA GLN A 165 15.01 21.88 5.58
C GLN A 165 13.47 21.77 5.75
N PRO A 166 12.78 22.86 6.14
CA PRO A 166 11.41 22.81 6.66
C PRO A 166 10.34 22.38 5.63
N GLU A 167 10.67 22.30 4.35
CA GLU A 167 9.75 21.91 3.28
C GLU A 167 10.24 20.70 2.47
N ALA A 168 11.21 19.94 3.02
CA ALA A 168 11.80 18.81 2.32
C ALA A 168 11.91 17.55 3.17
N VAL A 169 11.76 16.41 2.50
CA VAL A 169 12.00 15.08 3.05
C VAL A 169 13.21 14.44 2.39
N ALA A 170 13.94 13.64 3.15
CA ALA A 170 15.01 12.81 2.64
C ALA A 170 14.44 11.41 2.34
N VAL A 171 14.66 10.92 1.13
CA VAL A 171 14.37 9.53 0.74
C VAL A 171 15.68 8.81 0.51
N ARG A 172 15.90 7.74 1.27
CA ARG A 172 17.04 6.84 1.12
C ARG A 172 16.56 5.52 0.54
N GLY A 173 17.43 4.78 -0.11
CA GLY A 173 17.18 3.47 -0.68
C GLY A 173 18.49 2.65 -0.69
N PRO A 174 18.41 1.33 -0.95
CA PRO A 174 19.57 0.44 -0.93
C PRO A 174 20.51 0.63 -2.12
N ASP A 175 19.97 1.07 -3.26
CA ASP A 175 20.72 1.24 -4.51
C ASP A 175 20.19 2.41 -5.36
N ASP A 176 20.98 2.77 -6.38
CA ASP A 176 20.68 3.88 -7.29
C ASP A 176 19.43 3.62 -8.15
N ALA A 177 19.13 2.35 -8.47
CA ALA A 177 17.93 1.98 -9.22
C ALA A 177 16.66 2.26 -8.42
N THR A 178 16.67 1.91 -7.13
CA THR A 178 15.57 2.19 -6.19
C THR A 178 15.40 3.69 -6.00
N LEU A 179 16.50 4.44 -5.83
CA LEU A 179 16.45 5.90 -5.72
C LEU A 179 15.88 6.52 -7.01
N SER A 180 16.34 6.10 -8.18
CA SER A 180 15.83 6.61 -9.47
C SER A 180 14.33 6.33 -9.65
N ALA A 181 13.87 5.15 -9.26
CA ALA A 181 12.47 4.78 -9.33
C ALA A 181 11.61 5.57 -8.32
N CYS A 182 12.12 5.80 -7.11
CA CYS A 182 11.47 6.65 -6.11
C CYS A 182 11.35 8.11 -6.60
N ALA A 183 12.42 8.65 -7.20
CA ALA A 183 12.45 9.99 -7.76
C ALA A 183 11.37 10.16 -8.84
N ALA A 184 11.33 9.26 -9.82
CA ALA A 184 10.33 9.28 -10.89
C ALA A 184 8.89 9.20 -10.37
N THR A 185 8.63 8.40 -9.33
CA THR A 185 7.31 8.34 -8.69
C THR A 185 6.94 9.63 -7.99
N LEU A 186 7.86 10.20 -7.21
CA LEU A 186 7.61 11.45 -6.48
C LEU A 186 7.38 12.62 -7.44
N GLU A 187 8.15 12.69 -8.54
CA GLU A 187 7.95 13.69 -9.59
C GLU A 187 6.57 13.60 -10.24
N LYS A 188 6.11 12.38 -10.57
CA LYS A 188 4.75 12.15 -11.08
C LYS A 188 3.67 12.52 -10.06
N ALA A 189 3.97 12.43 -8.77
CA ALA A 189 3.07 12.80 -7.68
C ALA A 189 3.10 14.30 -7.35
N GLY A 190 3.88 15.10 -8.08
CA GLY A 190 3.95 16.56 -7.94
C GLY A 190 5.05 17.07 -7.01
N TRP A 191 6.05 16.25 -6.73
CA TRP A 191 7.22 16.65 -5.95
C TRP A 191 8.34 17.12 -6.89
N GLN A 192 9.17 18.02 -6.39
CA GLN A 192 10.48 18.33 -6.94
C GLN A 192 11.49 17.45 -6.21
N VAL A 193 12.38 16.80 -6.95
CA VAL A 193 13.36 15.87 -6.39
C VAL A 193 14.75 16.30 -6.82
N GLY A 194 15.69 16.34 -5.87
CA GLY A 194 17.11 16.55 -6.11
C GLY A 194 17.93 15.43 -5.50
N GLU A 195 18.97 14.98 -6.19
CA GLU A 195 19.89 13.98 -5.64
C GLU A 195 21.00 14.65 -4.83
N HIS A 196 21.32 14.05 -3.69
CA HIS A 196 22.35 14.53 -2.80
C HIS A 196 23.22 13.37 -2.30
N THR A 197 24.45 13.71 -1.95
CA THR A 197 25.39 12.79 -1.30
C THR A 197 25.61 13.28 0.12
N ASP A 198 25.37 12.40 1.09
CA ASP A 198 25.66 12.67 2.49
C ASP A 198 27.18 12.86 2.66
N PRO A 199 27.65 14.00 3.19
CA PRO A 199 29.08 14.31 3.21
C PRO A 199 29.89 13.38 4.13
N ARG A 200 29.25 12.79 5.15
CA ARG A 200 29.90 11.92 6.13
C ARG A 200 29.89 10.47 5.68
N SER A 201 28.72 9.96 5.33
CA SER A 201 28.56 8.54 4.94
C SER A 201 28.83 8.28 3.46
N ARG A 202 28.91 9.33 2.64
CA ARG A 202 28.97 9.26 1.17
C ARG A 202 27.78 8.55 0.51
N ALA A 203 26.76 8.19 1.29
CA ALA A 203 25.54 7.58 0.79
C ALA A 203 24.71 8.58 -0.01
N ARG A 204 24.18 8.15 -1.15
CA ARG A 204 23.24 8.92 -1.95
C ARG A 204 21.85 8.92 -1.31
N TYR A 205 21.14 10.02 -1.46
CA TYR A 205 19.75 10.16 -1.04
C TYR A 205 19.05 11.20 -1.91
N LEU A 206 17.72 11.14 -1.95
CA LEU A 206 16.90 12.17 -2.59
C LEU A 206 16.46 13.18 -1.55
N LEU A 207 16.46 14.46 -1.93
CA LEU A 207 15.76 15.51 -1.23
C LEU A 207 14.51 15.86 -2.05
N ALA A 208 13.33 15.68 -1.47
CA ALA A 208 12.07 15.89 -2.16
C ALA A 208 11.22 16.97 -1.45
N SER A 209 10.69 17.91 -2.22
CA SER A 209 9.80 18.97 -1.73
C SER A 209 8.54 19.09 -2.60
N PRO A 210 7.38 19.48 -2.06
CA PRO A 210 6.19 19.73 -2.87
C PRO A 210 6.41 20.87 -3.86
N ARG A 211 6.00 20.70 -5.12
CA ARG A 211 6.03 21.79 -6.11
C ARG A 211 5.11 22.93 -5.66
N ARG A 212 5.51 24.17 -5.93
CA ARG A 212 4.77 25.39 -5.50
C ARG A 212 3.80 25.95 -6.54
N VAL A 213 3.61 25.27 -7.68
CA VAL A 213 2.89 25.79 -8.86
C VAL A 213 1.40 25.52 -8.79
#